data_AF-A0A529XQP4-F1
#
_entry.id   AF-A0A529XQP4-F1
#
_cell.length_a   1.000
_cell.length_b   1.000
_cell.length_c   1.000
_cell.angle_alpha   90.00
_cell.angle_beta   90.00
_cell.angle_gamma   90.00
#
_symmetry.space_group_name_H-M   'P 1'
#
loop_
_entity.id
_entity.type
_entity.pdbx_description
1 polymer ?
#
loop_
_entity_poly.entity_id
_entity_poly.type
_entity_poly.pdbx_seq_one_letter_code
_entity_poly.pdbx_strand_id
1 'polypeptide(L)'
;MAALTDPDLLFAREANSRALARALYAGVKDLPIVSPHGHTDPRWYALNEPFPDPAQLLIVPDHYILRMLFSQGLRLEELGVPTLDGAPGETDGRTVWRRFAEHYYLFRGTPTRLWLDHVFEHLFGIEEPLTAASADRTYDTIATLLQRDDYRPRALFERFNIEVIATTEGALDDLKWHRMIRDSGWNGRVVAAYRPDAVVDPDFEG
;
A
#
# COMPACT_ATOMS: atom_id res chain seq x y z
N MET A 1 6.81 20.03 -15.93
CA MET A 1 5.70 19.70 -15.01
C MET A 1 6.24 19.81 -13.59
N ALA A 2 5.42 20.17 -12.61
CA ALA A 2 5.86 20.23 -11.21
C ALA A 2 5.71 18.84 -10.60
N ALA A 3 6.79 18.30 -10.00
CA ALA A 3 6.78 17.02 -9.30
C ALA A 3 5.73 17.01 -8.17
N LEU A 4 5.15 15.84 -7.87
CA LEU A 4 4.22 15.70 -6.74
C LEU A 4 4.97 15.76 -5.40
N THR A 5 6.21 15.26 -5.39
CA THR A 5 7.09 15.25 -4.23
C THR A 5 8.35 16.08 -4.49
N ASP A 6 8.71 16.94 -3.55
CA ASP A 6 9.98 17.68 -3.59
C ASP A 6 11.14 16.73 -3.22
N PRO A 7 12.29 16.77 -3.91
CA PRO A 7 13.46 15.95 -3.55
C PRO A 7 13.98 16.18 -2.11
N ASP A 8 13.71 17.35 -1.53
CA ASP A 8 14.03 17.72 -0.14
C ASP A 8 12.79 17.62 0.78
N LEU A 9 11.74 16.88 0.39
CA LEU A 9 10.54 16.66 1.20
C LEU A 9 10.92 16.14 2.60
N LEU A 10 10.28 16.69 3.63
CA LEU A 10 10.57 16.46 5.07
C LEU A 10 11.89 17.05 5.60
N PHE A 11 12.76 17.62 4.76
CA PHE A 11 13.94 18.31 5.25
C PHE A 11 13.63 19.69 5.81
N ALA A 12 14.44 20.12 6.77
CA ALA A 12 14.33 21.43 7.39
C ALA A 12 14.39 22.57 6.37
N ARG A 13 13.81 23.73 6.72
CA ARG A 13 13.81 24.90 5.85
C ARG A 13 15.17 25.59 5.80
N GLU A 14 15.89 25.54 6.92
CA GLU A 14 17.17 26.19 7.12
C GLU A 14 18.26 25.56 6.24
N ALA A 15 18.97 26.37 5.47
CA ALA A 15 19.88 25.90 4.43
C ALA A 15 20.96 24.93 4.95
N ASN A 16 21.58 25.24 6.09
CA ASN A 16 22.61 24.40 6.69
C ASN A 16 22.06 23.04 7.14
N SER A 17 20.91 23.04 7.81
CA SER A 17 20.24 21.81 8.27
C SER A 17 19.79 20.95 7.10
N ARG A 18 19.23 21.58 6.05
CA ARG A 18 18.83 20.89 4.82
C ARG A 18 20.01 20.26 4.09
N ALA A 19 21.13 20.99 3.97
CA ALA A 19 22.33 20.46 3.32
C ALA A 19 22.89 19.25 4.06
N LEU A 20 22.91 19.27 5.39
CA LEU A 20 23.31 18.13 6.21
C LEU A 20 22.35 16.94 6.04
N ALA A 21 21.03 17.18 6.08
CA ALA A 21 20.02 16.14 5.87
C ALA A 21 20.19 15.47 4.49
N ARG A 22 20.41 16.26 3.44
CA ARG A 22 20.65 15.74 2.09
C ARG A 22 21.90 14.85 2.02
N ALA A 23 22.99 15.27 2.65
CA ALA A 23 24.23 14.50 2.67
C ALA A 23 24.07 13.16 3.41
N LEU A 24 23.38 13.16 4.56
CA LEU A 24 23.09 11.95 5.32
C LEU A 24 22.15 11.02 4.55
N TYR A 25 21.05 11.54 4.01
CA TYR A 25 20.07 10.76 3.26
C TYR A 25 20.68 10.12 2.01
N ALA A 26 21.53 10.85 1.28
CA ALA A 26 22.21 10.32 0.10
C ALA A 26 23.06 9.08 0.39
N GLY A 27 23.57 8.93 1.62
CA GLY A 27 24.32 7.75 2.05
C GLY A 27 23.48 6.54 2.46
N VAL A 28 22.15 6.70 2.64
CA VAL A 28 21.27 5.65 3.16
C VAL A 28 20.04 5.34 2.29
N LYS A 29 19.67 6.23 1.37
CA LYS A 29 18.41 6.13 0.60
C LYS A 29 18.29 4.88 -0.28
N ASP A 30 19.42 4.31 -0.70
CA ASP A 30 19.47 3.15 -1.60
C ASP A 30 19.77 1.85 -0.85
N LEU A 31 19.83 1.89 0.50
CA LEU A 31 20.01 0.69 1.32
C LEU A 31 18.79 -0.23 1.20
N PRO A 32 18.96 -1.56 1.32
CA PRO A 32 17.85 -2.49 1.30
C PRO A 32 16.82 -2.22 2.41
N ILE A 33 15.55 -2.42 2.08
CA ILE A 33 14.45 -2.29 3.05
C ILE A 33 14.42 -3.52 3.94
N VAL A 34 14.59 -3.30 5.23
CA VAL A 34 14.32 -4.27 6.29
C VAL A 34 12.97 -3.92 6.89
N SER A 35 11.95 -4.75 6.64
CA SER A 35 10.60 -4.58 7.19
C SER A 35 10.33 -5.70 8.21
N PRO A 36 10.77 -5.51 9.47
CA PRO A 36 10.79 -6.60 10.47
C PRO A 36 9.42 -6.89 11.09
N HIS A 37 8.40 -6.10 10.76
CA HIS A 37 7.03 -6.30 11.20
C HIS A 37 6.05 -5.67 10.20
N GLY A 38 5.00 -6.39 9.85
CA GLY A 38 4.00 -5.94 8.89
C GLY A 38 2.84 -6.92 8.76
N HIS A 39 1.88 -6.54 7.91
CA HIS A 39 0.61 -7.26 7.71
C HIS A 39 0.29 -7.47 6.22
N THR A 40 1.30 -7.58 5.36
CA THR A 40 1.06 -7.96 3.96
C THR A 40 0.57 -9.42 3.89
N ASP A 41 -0.27 -9.74 2.92
CA ASP A 41 -0.78 -11.11 2.76
C ASP A 41 0.33 -11.99 2.15
N PRO A 42 0.80 -13.04 2.84
CA PRO A 42 1.82 -13.94 2.30
C PRO A 42 1.37 -14.66 1.01
N ARG A 43 0.07 -14.78 0.75
CA ARG A 43 -0.48 -15.33 -0.49
C ARG A 43 -0.01 -14.56 -1.73
N TRP A 44 0.18 -13.24 -1.65
CA TRP A 44 0.63 -12.42 -2.77
C TRP A 44 1.96 -12.91 -3.32
N TYR A 45 2.93 -13.18 -2.44
CA TYR A 45 4.25 -13.67 -2.83
C TYR A 45 4.21 -15.16 -3.19
N ALA A 46 3.36 -15.95 -2.54
CA ALA A 46 3.22 -17.37 -2.82
C ALA A 46 2.72 -17.61 -4.26
N LEU A 47 1.61 -16.99 -4.64
CA LEU A 47 0.97 -17.17 -5.95
C LEU A 47 1.55 -16.28 -7.05
N ASN A 48 2.10 -15.11 -6.69
CA ASN A 48 2.66 -14.13 -7.64
C ASN A 48 1.68 -13.72 -8.76
N GLU A 49 0.39 -13.69 -8.42
CA GLU A 49 -0.69 -13.23 -9.29
C GLU A 49 -0.67 -11.69 -9.38
N PRO A 50 -1.09 -11.10 -10.51
CA PRO A 50 -1.26 -9.65 -10.62
C PRO A 50 -2.29 -9.14 -9.61
N PHE A 51 -2.12 -7.90 -9.16
CA PHE A 51 -3.16 -7.22 -8.38
C PHE A 51 -4.37 -6.93 -9.28
N PRO A 52 -5.61 -7.04 -8.74
CA PRO A 52 -6.82 -6.99 -9.56
C PRO A 52 -7.07 -5.61 -10.19
N ASP A 53 -7.09 -4.54 -9.37
CA ASP A 53 -7.31 -3.17 -9.83
C ASP A 53 -6.78 -2.12 -8.81
N PRO A 54 -6.71 -0.82 -9.19
CA PRO A 54 -6.21 0.24 -8.33
C PRO A 54 -6.95 0.40 -7.00
N ALA A 55 -8.28 0.25 -6.99
CA ALA A 55 -9.08 0.46 -5.78
C ALA A 55 -8.90 -0.70 -4.80
N GLN A 56 -8.92 -1.94 -5.30
CA GLN A 56 -8.70 -3.14 -4.50
C GLN A 56 -7.27 -3.25 -3.96
N LEU A 57 -6.29 -2.61 -4.63
CA LEU A 57 -4.91 -2.53 -4.14
C LEU A 57 -4.72 -1.40 -3.12
N LEU A 58 -5.18 -0.19 -3.42
CA LEU A 58 -4.78 1.02 -2.68
C LEU A 58 -5.83 1.57 -1.73
N ILE A 59 -7.12 1.33 -1.97
CA ILE A 59 -8.22 2.02 -1.25
C ILE A 59 -8.91 1.07 -0.28
N VAL A 60 -9.47 -0.02 -0.79
CA VAL A 60 -10.27 -0.98 -0.01
C VAL A 60 -9.51 -1.56 1.20
N PRO A 61 -8.23 -1.94 1.09
CA PRO A 61 -7.51 -2.50 2.24
C PRO A 61 -6.94 -1.44 3.21
N ASP A 62 -6.92 -0.15 2.84
CA ASP A 62 -6.23 0.89 3.62
C ASP A 62 -7.20 1.64 4.56
N HIS A 63 -7.17 1.23 5.83
CA HIS A 63 -7.99 1.85 6.87
C HIS A 63 -7.66 3.33 7.15
N TYR A 64 -6.47 3.85 6.80
CA TYR A 64 -6.18 5.29 6.93
C TYR A 64 -7.01 6.10 5.94
N ILE A 65 -7.12 5.61 4.70
CA ILE A 65 -7.95 6.22 3.65
C ILE A 65 -9.41 6.12 4.04
N LEU A 66 -9.88 4.90 4.35
CA LEU A 66 -11.27 4.65 4.72
C LEU A 66 -11.70 5.48 5.93
N ARG A 67 -10.85 5.59 6.97
CA ARG A 67 -11.16 6.38 8.17
C ARG A 67 -11.37 7.86 7.85
N MET A 68 -10.55 8.43 6.97
CA MET A 68 -10.71 9.83 6.56
C MET A 68 -12.03 10.05 5.82
N LEU A 69 -12.32 9.21 4.82
CA LEU A 69 -13.54 9.32 4.01
C LEU A 69 -14.80 9.08 4.84
N PHE A 70 -14.77 8.06 5.69
CA PHE A 70 -15.87 7.75 6.60
C PHE A 70 -16.13 8.91 7.58
N SER A 71 -15.08 9.56 8.08
CA SER A 71 -15.24 10.73 8.96
C SER A 71 -15.95 11.93 8.30
N GLN A 72 -15.99 11.97 6.96
CA GLN A 72 -16.66 13.00 6.17
C GLN A 72 -18.03 12.56 5.63
N GLY A 73 -18.52 11.38 6.05
CA GLY A 73 -19.88 10.91 5.76
C GLY A 73 -20.00 9.91 4.61
N LEU A 74 -18.89 9.43 4.01
CA LEU A 74 -18.94 8.34 3.05
C LEU A 74 -19.15 7.01 3.77
N ARG A 75 -19.98 6.12 3.23
CA ARG A 75 -20.20 4.79 3.80
C ARG A 75 -19.12 3.82 3.32
N LEU A 76 -18.76 2.82 4.13
CA LEU A 76 -17.66 1.89 3.81
C LEU A 76 -18.00 1.01 2.60
N GLU A 77 -19.25 0.60 2.46
CA GLU A 77 -19.75 -0.16 1.33
C GLU A 77 -19.76 0.65 0.02
N GLU A 78 -19.83 1.99 0.08
CA GLU A 78 -19.64 2.85 -1.10
C GLU A 78 -18.16 2.89 -1.53
N LEU A 79 -17.25 2.42 -0.68
CA LEU A 79 -15.82 2.38 -0.91
C LEU A 79 -15.32 0.95 -1.18
N GLY A 80 -16.22 0.01 -1.44
CA GLY A 80 -15.89 -1.39 -1.78
C GLY A 80 -15.59 -2.28 -0.58
N VAL A 81 -15.81 -1.81 0.65
CA VAL A 81 -15.64 -2.63 1.85
C VAL A 81 -16.87 -3.54 2.02
N PRO A 82 -16.69 -4.86 2.13
CA PRO A 82 -17.79 -5.78 2.37
C PRO A 82 -18.52 -5.49 3.70
N THR A 83 -19.84 -5.58 3.67
CA THR A 83 -20.69 -5.51 4.87
C THR A 83 -20.70 -6.85 5.60
N LEU A 84 -20.84 -6.83 6.93
CA LEU A 84 -20.87 -8.05 7.74
C LEU A 84 -22.14 -8.89 7.52
N ASP A 85 -23.25 -8.23 7.16
CA ASP A 85 -24.55 -8.87 6.89
C ASP A 85 -24.71 -9.31 5.43
N GLY A 86 -23.70 -9.07 4.59
CA GLY A 86 -23.71 -9.40 3.17
C GLY A 86 -24.62 -8.50 2.33
N ALA A 87 -25.08 -7.37 2.87
CA ALA A 87 -25.79 -6.36 2.09
C ALA A 87 -24.95 -5.88 0.89
N PRO A 88 -25.55 -5.62 -0.28
CA PRO A 88 -24.81 -5.17 -1.46
C PRO A 88 -24.02 -3.88 -1.19
N GLY A 89 -22.76 -3.86 -1.63
CA GLY A 89 -21.89 -2.68 -1.67
C GLY A 89 -21.47 -2.35 -3.08
N GLU A 90 -20.68 -1.28 -3.23
CA GLU A 90 -20.01 -0.95 -4.49
C GLU A 90 -19.00 -2.04 -4.85
N THR A 91 -19.07 -2.57 -6.07
CA THR A 91 -18.12 -3.58 -6.56
C THR A 91 -17.26 -3.06 -7.71
N ASP A 92 -17.62 -1.93 -8.33
CA ASP A 92 -16.83 -1.34 -9.40
C ASP A 92 -15.65 -0.53 -8.81
N GLY A 93 -14.44 -1.06 -8.96
CA GLY A 93 -13.21 -0.41 -8.51
C GLY A 93 -13.01 0.98 -9.11
N ARG A 94 -13.50 1.25 -10.33
CA ARG A 94 -13.41 2.58 -10.93
C ARG A 94 -14.30 3.58 -10.22
N THR A 95 -15.51 3.17 -9.84
CA THR A 95 -16.43 4.02 -9.09
C THR A 95 -15.89 4.30 -7.67
N VAL A 96 -15.30 3.31 -6.99
CA VAL A 96 -14.57 3.53 -5.72
C VAL A 96 -13.43 4.53 -5.91
N TRP A 97 -12.63 4.38 -6.96
CA TRP A 97 -11.51 5.27 -7.25
C TRP A 97 -11.95 6.72 -7.51
N ARG A 98 -13.03 6.91 -8.28
CA ARG A 98 -13.61 8.25 -8.52
C ARG A 98 -14.04 8.92 -7.22
N ARG A 99 -14.77 8.20 -6.35
CA ARG A 99 -15.17 8.71 -5.02
C ARG A 99 -13.95 9.12 -4.20
N PHE A 100 -12.91 8.29 -4.18
CA PHE A 100 -11.65 8.62 -3.50
C PHE A 100 -10.98 9.88 -4.10
N ALA A 101 -10.86 9.96 -5.43
CA ALA A 101 -10.21 11.06 -6.13
C ALA A 101 -10.93 12.41 -5.93
N GLU A 102 -12.27 12.40 -5.89
CA GLU A 102 -13.10 13.58 -5.55
C GLU A 102 -12.78 14.12 -4.15
N HIS A 103 -12.42 13.24 -3.22
CA HIS A 103 -12.17 13.55 -1.82
C HIS A 103 -10.68 13.61 -1.45
N TYR A 104 -9.78 13.49 -2.43
CA TYR A 104 -8.34 13.42 -2.18
C TYR A 104 -7.77 14.69 -1.50
N TYR A 105 -8.48 15.81 -1.58
CA TYR A 105 -8.13 17.05 -0.90
C TYR A 105 -8.17 16.94 0.63
N LEU A 106 -8.93 16.00 1.20
CA LEU A 106 -9.04 15.79 2.65
C LEU A 106 -7.73 15.35 3.27
N PHE A 107 -6.84 14.73 2.48
CA PHE A 107 -5.56 14.24 2.96
C PHE A 107 -4.48 15.34 3.04
N ARG A 108 -4.78 16.58 2.66
CA ARG A 108 -3.81 17.70 2.77
C ARG A 108 -3.28 17.82 4.20
N GLY A 109 -1.96 17.80 4.35
CA GLY A 109 -1.28 17.86 5.65
C GLY A 109 -1.21 16.53 6.41
N THR A 110 -1.72 15.43 5.84
CA THR A 110 -1.63 14.09 6.42
C THR A 110 -0.46 13.29 5.84
N PRO A 111 0.10 12.30 6.56
CA PRO A 111 1.12 11.41 6.01
C PRO A 111 0.59 10.57 4.82
N THR A 112 -0.68 10.21 4.80
CA THR A 112 -1.31 9.48 3.69
C THR A 112 -1.16 10.20 2.36
N ARG A 113 -1.25 11.55 2.35
CA ARG A 113 -0.99 12.34 1.15
C ARG A 113 0.44 12.18 0.65
N LEU A 114 1.42 12.19 1.56
CA LEU A 114 2.83 12.04 1.21
C LEU A 114 3.11 10.65 0.64
N TRP A 115 2.58 9.60 1.26
CA TRP A 115 2.75 8.22 0.81
C TRP A 115 2.14 8.00 -0.57
N LEU A 116 0.92 8.47 -0.80
CA LEU A 116 0.23 8.29 -2.08
C LEU A 116 0.85 9.12 -3.19
N ASP A 117 1.21 10.38 -2.95
CA ASP A 117 1.90 11.20 -3.95
C ASP A 117 3.27 10.58 -4.32
N HIS A 118 3.98 9.98 -3.36
CA HIS A 118 5.22 9.23 -3.65
C HIS A 118 4.95 7.98 -4.49
N VAL A 119 3.92 7.19 -4.16
CA VAL A 119 3.52 6.02 -4.94
C VAL A 119 3.09 6.41 -6.37
N PHE A 120 2.28 7.46 -6.52
CA PHE A 120 1.85 7.94 -7.82
C PHE A 120 3.04 8.37 -8.68
N GLU A 121 3.95 9.17 -8.14
CA GLU A 121 5.10 9.66 -8.90
C GLU A 121 6.13 8.57 -9.19
N HIS A 122 6.63 7.88 -8.16
CA HIS A 122 7.83 7.03 -8.27
C HIS A 122 7.53 5.59 -8.68
N LEU A 123 6.36 5.06 -8.29
CA LEU A 123 5.94 3.71 -8.71
C LEU A 123 5.21 3.78 -10.05
N PHE A 124 4.19 4.63 -10.17
CA PHE A 124 3.29 4.65 -11.34
C PHE A 124 3.59 5.72 -12.40
N GLY A 125 4.54 6.63 -12.16
CA GLY A 125 4.91 7.67 -13.14
C GLY A 125 3.83 8.73 -13.38
N ILE A 126 2.96 8.95 -12.41
CA ILE A 126 1.90 9.96 -12.46
C ILE A 126 2.45 11.27 -11.89
N GLU A 127 2.60 12.28 -12.77
CA GLU A 127 3.17 13.59 -12.42
C GLU A 127 2.11 14.69 -12.25
N GLU A 128 0.81 14.33 -12.27
CA GLU A 128 -0.29 15.27 -12.05
C GLU A 128 -1.04 14.98 -10.73
N PRO A 129 -1.53 16.00 -10.00
CA PRO A 129 -2.31 15.76 -8.79
C PRO A 129 -3.56 14.94 -9.06
N LEU A 130 -3.86 14.00 -8.17
CA LEU A 130 -5.14 13.29 -8.19
C LEU A 130 -6.28 14.25 -7.83
N THR A 131 -7.27 14.32 -8.70
CA THR A 131 -8.49 15.12 -8.59
C THR A 131 -9.64 14.37 -9.26
N ALA A 132 -10.87 14.83 -9.09
CA ALA A 132 -12.02 14.32 -9.83
C ALA A 132 -11.78 14.30 -11.36
N ALA A 133 -11.11 15.32 -11.91
CA ALA A 133 -10.84 15.45 -13.35
C ALA A 133 -9.72 14.54 -13.87
N SER A 134 -8.84 14.03 -12.99
CA SER A 134 -7.77 13.08 -13.35
C SER A 134 -8.08 11.64 -12.92
N ALA A 135 -9.21 11.40 -12.26
CA ALA A 135 -9.58 10.11 -11.68
C ALA A 135 -9.53 8.96 -12.69
N ASP A 136 -10.20 9.08 -13.84
CA ASP A 136 -10.25 8.00 -14.83
C ASP A 136 -8.90 7.74 -15.49
N ARG A 137 -8.16 8.80 -15.84
CA ARG A 137 -6.83 8.65 -16.45
C ARG A 137 -5.86 7.95 -15.50
N THR A 138 -5.82 8.38 -14.25
CA THR A 138 -4.95 7.78 -13.23
C THR A 138 -5.34 6.33 -12.93
N TYR A 139 -6.64 6.01 -12.87
CA TYR A 139 -7.12 4.65 -12.77
C TYR A 139 -6.62 3.78 -13.93
N ASP A 140 -6.79 4.25 -15.17
CA ASP A 140 -6.39 3.51 -16.38
C ASP A 140 -4.88 3.27 -16.43
N THR A 141 -4.08 4.29 -16.07
CA THR A 141 -2.63 4.17 -15.97
C THR A 141 -2.23 3.08 -14.97
N ILE A 142 -2.75 3.15 -13.74
CA ILE A 142 -2.41 2.18 -12.70
C ILE A 142 -2.90 0.78 -13.10
N ALA A 143 -4.15 0.64 -13.54
CA ALA A 143 -4.71 -0.64 -13.95
C ALA A 143 -3.90 -1.30 -15.08
N THR A 144 -3.46 -0.51 -16.08
CA THR A 144 -2.60 -1.00 -17.16
C THR A 144 -1.24 -1.48 -16.62
N LEU A 145 -0.64 -0.73 -15.69
CA LEU A 145 0.64 -1.09 -15.11
C LEU A 145 0.56 -2.37 -14.28
N LEU A 146 -0.51 -2.55 -13.50
CA LEU A 146 -0.72 -3.75 -12.66
C LEU A 146 -0.83 -5.05 -13.46
N GLN A 147 -1.13 -4.99 -14.77
CA GLN A 147 -1.16 -6.18 -15.63
C GLN A 147 0.22 -6.58 -16.16
N ARG A 148 1.26 -5.77 -15.96
CA ARG A 148 2.61 -6.07 -16.44
C ARG A 148 3.34 -6.99 -15.47
N ASP A 149 4.22 -7.83 -16.02
CA ASP A 149 5.01 -8.77 -15.21
C ASP A 149 5.94 -8.08 -14.20
N ASP A 150 6.40 -6.85 -14.50
CA ASP A 150 7.24 -6.04 -13.61
C ASP A 150 6.46 -5.35 -12.47
N TYR A 151 5.13 -5.53 -12.41
CA TYR A 151 4.27 -5.10 -11.29
C TYR A 151 3.70 -6.28 -10.49
N ARG A 152 4.14 -7.52 -10.77
CA ARG A 152 3.80 -8.67 -9.94
C ARG A 152 4.41 -8.54 -8.54
N PRO A 153 3.81 -9.16 -7.50
CA PRO A 153 4.30 -9.06 -6.12
C PRO A 153 5.80 -9.35 -5.95
N ARG A 154 6.32 -10.40 -6.60
CA ARG A 154 7.76 -10.74 -6.51
C ARG A 154 8.65 -9.74 -7.24
N ALA A 155 8.22 -9.25 -8.41
CA ALA A 155 8.96 -8.25 -9.18
C ALA A 155 9.03 -6.91 -8.42
N LEU A 156 7.92 -6.50 -7.78
CA LEU A 156 7.89 -5.31 -6.94
C LEU A 156 8.75 -5.47 -5.68
N PHE A 157 8.72 -6.64 -5.04
CA PHE A 157 9.60 -6.94 -3.90
C PHE A 157 11.08 -6.71 -4.24
N GLU A 158 11.52 -7.21 -5.42
CA GLU A 158 12.88 -7.02 -5.92
C GLU A 158 13.16 -5.56 -6.32
N ARG A 159 12.23 -4.91 -7.04
CA ARG A 159 12.34 -3.51 -7.46
C ARG A 159 12.44 -2.55 -6.26
N PHE A 160 11.75 -2.86 -5.16
CA PHE A 160 11.82 -2.10 -3.91
C PHE A 160 13.06 -2.41 -3.07
N ASN A 161 13.94 -3.30 -3.52
CA ASN A 161 15.16 -3.69 -2.81
C ASN A 161 14.85 -4.18 -1.38
N ILE A 162 13.80 -4.98 -1.21
CA ILE A 162 13.43 -5.53 0.10
C ILE A 162 14.38 -6.69 0.44
N GLU A 163 15.12 -6.55 1.54
CA GLU A 163 15.98 -7.63 2.05
C GLU A 163 15.16 -8.67 2.83
N VAL A 164 14.19 -8.20 3.61
CA VAL A 164 13.30 -9.05 4.40
C VAL A 164 11.98 -8.33 4.67
N ILE A 165 10.88 -9.07 4.61
CA ILE A 165 9.57 -8.64 5.07
C ILE A 165 8.97 -9.66 6.03
N ALA A 166 8.47 -9.21 7.17
CA ALA A 166 7.71 -10.02 8.09
C ALA A 166 6.20 -9.81 7.90
N THR A 167 5.46 -10.90 7.79
CA THR A 167 4.01 -10.94 7.92
C THR A 167 3.64 -11.33 9.35
N THR A 168 2.34 -11.31 9.68
CA THR A 168 1.86 -11.58 11.04
C THR A 168 0.79 -12.64 11.01
N GLU A 169 1.03 -13.75 11.70
CA GLU A 169 0.18 -14.94 11.67
C GLU A 169 -0.31 -15.29 13.07
N GLY A 170 -1.54 -15.79 13.13
CA GLY A 170 -2.15 -16.31 14.34
C GLY A 170 -1.45 -17.59 14.82
N ALA A 171 -1.61 -17.91 16.10
CA ALA A 171 -0.98 -19.09 16.71
C ALA A 171 -1.41 -20.43 16.07
N LEU A 172 -2.56 -20.46 15.41
CA LEU A 172 -3.14 -21.66 14.80
C LEU A 172 -2.99 -21.70 13.27
N ASP A 173 -2.36 -20.69 12.66
CA ASP A 173 -2.20 -20.62 11.21
C ASP A 173 -1.22 -21.69 10.71
N ASP A 174 -1.59 -22.35 9.61
CA ASP A 174 -0.82 -23.46 9.08
C ASP A 174 0.47 -23.05 8.35
N LEU A 175 0.73 -21.76 8.13
CA LEU A 175 1.88 -21.21 7.40
C LEU A 175 2.08 -21.80 5.98
N LYS A 176 1.02 -22.25 5.30
CA LYS A 176 1.12 -22.87 3.96
C LYS A 176 1.73 -21.95 2.91
N TRP A 177 1.44 -20.65 2.98
CA TRP A 177 1.95 -19.67 2.02
C TRP A 177 3.45 -19.46 2.17
N HIS A 178 3.96 -19.36 3.41
CA HIS A 178 5.40 -19.27 3.67
C HIS A 178 6.17 -20.50 3.20
N ARG A 179 5.60 -21.71 3.39
CA ARG A 179 6.18 -22.94 2.83
C ARG A 179 6.24 -22.87 1.30
N MET A 180 5.14 -22.47 0.65
CA MET A 180 5.10 -22.34 -0.80
C MET A 180 6.12 -21.32 -1.34
N ILE A 181 6.31 -20.19 -0.65
CA ILE A 181 7.33 -19.20 -1.00
C ILE A 181 8.72 -19.83 -0.95
N ARG A 182 9.07 -20.44 0.19
CA ARG A 182 10.37 -21.10 0.42
C ARG A 182 10.65 -22.19 -0.62
N ASP A 183 9.63 -22.99 -0.97
CA ASP A 183 9.76 -24.15 -1.85
C ASP A 183 9.68 -23.77 -3.35
N SER A 184 9.42 -22.49 -3.68
CA SER A 184 9.22 -22.03 -5.07
C SER A 184 10.50 -21.76 -5.87
N GLY A 185 11.68 -21.75 -5.23
CA GLY A 185 12.95 -21.38 -5.85
C GLY A 185 13.17 -19.87 -6.03
N TRP A 186 12.23 -19.02 -5.58
CA TRP A 186 12.42 -17.58 -5.51
C TRP A 186 13.17 -17.18 -4.23
N ASN A 187 14.08 -16.19 -4.34
CA ASN A 187 15.01 -15.82 -3.27
C ASN A 187 14.46 -14.77 -2.27
N GLY A 188 13.22 -14.31 -2.46
CA GLY A 188 12.63 -13.32 -1.58
C GLY A 188 12.42 -13.84 -0.16
N ARG A 189 12.84 -13.05 0.84
CA ARG A 189 12.77 -13.43 2.25
C ARG A 189 11.50 -12.90 2.91
N VAL A 190 10.45 -13.71 2.84
CA VAL A 190 9.17 -13.47 3.53
C VAL A 190 9.10 -14.36 4.76
N VAL A 191 9.05 -13.76 5.95
CA VAL A 191 9.06 -14.49 7.24
C VAL A 191 7.76 -14.26 8.00
N ALA A 192 7.40 -15.21 8.85
CA ALA A 192 6.23 -15.11 9.72
C ALA A 192 6.61 -14.53 11.10
N ALA A 193 5.69 -13.80 11.73
CA ALA A 193 5.77 -13.39 13.12
C ALA A 193 4.59 -13.95 13.91
N TYR A 194 4.89 -14.57 15.06
CA TYR A 194 3.89 -15.22 15.92
C TYR A 194 3.04 -14.20 16.68
N ARG A 195 1.73 -14.18 16.43
CA ARG A 195 0.75 -13.33 17.13
C ARG A 195 -0.30 -14.17 17.86
N PRO A 196 -0.14 -14.40 19.16
CA PRO A 196 -1.01 -15.28 19.93
C PRO A 196 -2.29 -14.63 20.48
N ASP A 197 -2.62 -13.39 20.10
CA ASP A 197 -3.72 -12.60 20.68
C ASP A 197 -5.02 -13.42 20.84
N ALA A 198 -5.45 -14.10 19.77
CA ALA A 198 -6.70 -14.88 19.72
C ALA A 198 -6.75 -16.12 20.65
N VAL A 199 -5.60 -16.61 21.13
CA VAL A 199 -5.53 -17.78 22.05
C VAL A 199 -5.07 -17.41 23.46
N VAL A 200 -4.83 -16.13 23.70
CA VAL A 200 -4.39 -15.60 25.00
C VAL A 200 -5.44 -14.67 25.60
N ASP A 201 -6.18 -13.92 24.79
CA ASP A 201 -7.26 -13.06 25.25
C ASP A 201 -8.51 -13.90 25.59
N PRO A 202 -8.89 -14.03 26.87
CA PRO A 202 -10.07 -14.79 27.27
C PRO A 202 -11.39 -14.17 26.81
N ASP A 203 -11.39 -12.88 26.41
CA ASP A 203 -12.57 -12.19 25.88
C ASP A 203 -12.72 -12.37 24.36
N PHE A 204 -11.79 -13.07 23.70
CA PHE A 204 -11.88 -13.39 22.28
C PHE A 204 -12.95 -14.47 22.03
N GLU A 205 -13.96 -14.18 21.21
CA GLU A 205 -15.12 -15.06 21.01
C GLU A 205 -14.81 -16.36 20.26
N GLY A 206 -13.68 -16.42 19.52
CA GLY A 206 -13.24 -17.59 18.75
C GLY A 206 -13.26 -17.38 17.24
#